data_AF-A0A7C7NFL8-F1
#
_entry.id   AF-A0A7C7NFL8-F1
#
_cell.length_a   1.000
_cell.length_b   1.000
_cell.length_c   1.000
_cell.angle_alpha   90.00
_cell.angle_beta   90.00
_cell.angle_gamma   90.00
#
_symmetry.space_group_name_H-M   'P 1'
#
loop_
_entity.id
_entity.type
_entity.pdbx_description
1 polymer ?
#
loop_
_entity_poly.entity_id
_entity_poly.type
_entity_poly.pdbx_seq_one_letter_code
_entity_poly.pdbx_strand_id
1 'polypeptide(L)'
;MKYSFLAGCILLIAVTVSAQTTPHTDYLGTGHTTGVTVTTSGTGLLGVGVNTINGSGMDRHIRNAARFLGQATIGVNFETIEEVSTLGFDNWIDAQIQMPEMNYLDTTKMIWDHFVQAYYDEWGEIIINGNEDVFPASFYWRMAWWNNSMHGDDYLRQKMTIALSEILITSEESDLQTDAFGLASYYDVLYKNAFGNFRDLLEEVTYHPAMGYYLSFINNSPTNEEENIHPDENYAREVMQLFTIGLYQLEIDGSIITDEDGVPVPTYNNSDIGEFARVFTGLGPAQYWAPWVDYSEETVEWGVWYNTVPYINSTMPMVMFEGWHEEGVKHLLNGAATMEGATGGQDIDIALDNLFYHQNTAPFISKLLIQRLVKSNPTPEYIGRVAQVFVNNGEGVKGDLAAVAKAILLDDEARDCEWIEDISSGKMREPMIRYNQILKAFDASNESGKMWSVGWIPDELGQHPMASPSVFNFFLPSYAPSGPVSDSALVAPEFELLNSAIAIKYINLTADMLFGEIYLDAITLAHPDDIGYPWWDVAFETPEDKVSLDFSDETALAATDISAMMARLNILFAGGMLSEETISTITEIVDVTFLEPAVKLKVAIYLILISPDYIIQK
;
A
#
# COMPACT_ATOMS: atom_id res chain seq x y z
N MET A 1 -57.76 -75.72 58.04
CA MET A 1 -58.97 -75.40 58.82
C MET A 1 -58.89 -73.93 59.20
N LYS A 2 -59.99 -73.18 59.01
CA LYS A 2 -60.26 -71.78 59.37
C LYS A 2 -59.82 -70.66 58.41
N TYR A 3 -60.87 -69.99 57.91
CA TYR A 3 -60.96 -68.69 57.25
C TYR A 3 -60.59 -67.53 58.20
N SER A 4 -60.16 -66.39 57.63
CA SER A 4 -60.94 -65.12 57.62
C SER A 4 -60.10 -63.83 57.72
N PHE A 5 -60.33 -62.94 56.73
CA PHE A 5 -60.45 -61.47 56.74
C PHE A 5 -59.33 -60.60 57.37
N LEU A 6 -58.57 -59.79 56.61
CA LEU A 6 -58.89 -58.53 55.86
C LEU A 6 -58.90 -57.27 56.75
N ALA A 7 -57.88 -56.43 56.59
CA ALA A 7 -57.88 -54.99 56.81
C ALA A 7 -56.62 -54.39 56.15
N GLY A 8 -56.82 -53.41 55.27
CA GLY A 8 -55.79 -52.90 54.37
C GLY A 8 -54.87 -51.82 54.95
N CYS A 9 -53.78 -51.58 54.23
CA CYS A 9 -53.00 -50.36 54.27
C CYS A 9 -52.58 -50.02 52.83
N ILE A 10 -53.04 -48.87 52.34
CA ILE A 10 -52.61 -48.28 51.07
C ILE A 10 -51.27 -47.59 51.36
N LEU A 11 -50.19 -48.08 50.75
CA LEU A 11 -48.87 -47.47 50.76
C LEU A 11 -48.69 -46.69 49.45
N LEU A 12 -48.63 -45.36 49.55
CA LEU A 12 -48.24 -44.47 48.44
C LEU A 12 -46.72 -44.58 48.23
N ILE A 13 -46.31 -45.20 47.14
CA ILE A 13 -44.92 -45.19 46.64
C ILE A 13 -44.85 -44.10 45.57
N ALA A 14 -44.12 -43.02 45.85
CA ALA A 14 -43.77 -42.01 44.87
C ALA A 14 -42.73 -42.60 43.90
N VAL A 15 -43.11 -42.77 42.64
CA VAL A 15 -42.18 -43.12 41.56
C VAL A 15 -41.72 -41.82 40.92
N THR A 16 -40.46 -41.44 41.15
CA THR A 16 -39.79 -40.38 40.42
C THR A 16 -39.40 -40.90 39.04
N VAL A 17 -40.07 -40.42 38.00
CA VAL A 17 -39.65 -40.62 36.60
C VAL A 17 -38.62 -39.55 36.27
N SER A 18 -37.37 -39.95 36.10
CA SER A 18 -36.33 -39.10 35.48
C SER A 18 -36.43 -39.27 33.97
N ALA A 19 -36.84 -38.20 33.28
CA ALA A 19 -36.67 -38.09 31.84
C ALA A 19 -35.39 -37.29 31.58
N GLN A 20 -34.36 -37.94 31.03
CA GLN A 20 -33.23 -37.24 30.44
C GLN A 20 -33.65 -36.75 29.06
N THR A 21 -33.94 -35.46 28.91
CA THR A 21 -33.97 -34.82 27.60
C THR A 21 -32.56 -34.28 27.33
N THR A 22 -31.82 -34.89 26.41
CA THR A 22 -30.72 -34.20 25.74
C THR A 22 -31.34 -33.01 24.99
N PRO A 23 -30.85 -31.77 25.15
CA PRO A 23 -31.26 -30.70 24.28
C PRO A 23 -30.72 -31.03 22.88
N HIS A 24 -31.60 -31.44 21.97
CA HIS A 24 -31.30 -31.36 20.55
C HIS A 24 -31.40 -29.88 20.19
N THR A 25 -30.27 -29.19 20.18
CA THR A 25 -30.15 -27.90 19.50
C THR A 25 -30.13 -28.20 18.00
N ASP A 26 -31.28 -28.04 17.37
CA ASP A 26 -31.34 -27.95 15.91
C ASP A 26 -30.87 -26.55 15.53
N TYR A 27 -29.80 -26.45 14.75
CA TYR A 27 -29.22 -25.17 14.33
C TYR A 27 -29.09 -25.14 12.81
N LEU A 28 -29.29 -23.96 12.23
CA LEU A 28 -29.14 -23.74 10.80
C LEU A 28 -27.65 -23.52 10.48
N GLY A 29 -27.04 -24.43 9.71
CA GLY A 29 -25.63 -24.36 9.30
C GLY A 29 -24.89 -25.71 9.29
N THR A 30 -23.64 -25.73 8.79
CA THR A 30 -22.71 -26.89 8.74
C THR A 30 -23.26 -28.19 8.12
N GLY A 31 -24.12 -28.10 7.10
CA GLY A 31 -24.66 -29.28 6.41
C GLY A 31 -25.83 -29.99 7.11
N HIS A 32 -26.38 -29.42 8.19
CA HIS A 32 -27.60 -29.93 8.85
C HIS A 32 -28.86 -29.40 8.12
N THR A 33 -29.41 -30.18 7.19
CA THR A 33 -30.54 -29.77 6.31
C THR A 33 -31.86 -30.48 6.61
N THR A 34 -31.87 -31.36 7.61
CA THR A 34 -33.02 -32.22 7.90
C THR A 34 -34.22 -31.41 8.40
N GLY A 35 -35.24 -31.24 7.56
CA GLY A 35 -36.51 -30.59 7.93
C GLY A 35 -36.66 -29.12 7.51
N VAL A 36 -35.68 -28.54 6.82
CA VAL A 36 -35.75 -27.15 6.34
C VAL A 36 -36.31 -27.10 4.92
N THR A 37 -37.37 -26.31 4.69
CA THR A 37 -37.94 -26.06 3.36
C THR A 37 -37.63 -24.63 2.93
N VAL A 38 -36.87 -24.43 1.87
CA VAL A 38 -36.60 -23.11 1.27
C VAL A 38 -37.48 -22.93 0.04
N THR A 39 -38.13 -21.78 -0.06
CA THR A 39 -38.89 -21.37 -1.25
C THR A 39 -38.26 -20.11 -1.82
N THR A 40 -37.87 -20.15 -3.11
CA THR A 40 -37.30 -19.03 -3.86
C THR A 40 -38.30 -18.56 -4.92
N SER A 41 -38.29 -17.27 -5.25
CA SER A 41 -39.21 -16.65 -6.21
C SER A 41 -38.65 -16.53 -7.64
N GLY A 42 -37.49 -17.13 -7.95
CA GLY A 42 -36.80 -17.00 -9.25
C GLY A 42 -36.87 -18.27 -10.10
N THR A 43 -37.08 -18.13 -11.41
CA THR A 43 -37.18 -19.24 -12.38
C THR A 43 -35.87 -19.51 -13.16
N GLY A 44 -34.72 -19.09 -12.66
CA GLY A 44 -33.41 -19.33 -13.29
C GLY A 44 -32.76 -20.65 -12.84
N LEU A 45 -31.93 -21.26 -13.70
CA LEU A 45 -31.18 -22.49 -13.43
C LEU A 45 -30.21 -22.41 -12.21
N LEU A 46 -29.98 -21.21 -11.67
CA LEU A 46 -29.16 -20.95 -10.47
C LEU A 46 -29.98 -20.94 -9.15
N GLY A 47 -31.31 -21.01 -9.21
CA GLY A 47 -32.21 -20.72 -8.10
C GLY A 47 -32.70 -21.93 -7.28
N VAL A 48 -31.86 -22.93 -7.00
CA VAL A 48 -32.27 -24.03 -6.11
C VAL A 48 -32.13 -23.53 -4.66
N GLY A 49 -33.23 -23.34 -3.94
CA GLY A 49 -33.21 -22.81 -2.56
C GLY A 49 -32.36 -23.60 -1.55
N VAL A 50 -31.94 -24.82 -1.89
CA VAL A 50 -30.96 -25.61 -1.12
C VAL A 50 -29.57 -24.96 -1.12
N ASN A 51 -29.21 -24.21 -2.17
CA ASN A 51 -27.94 -23.49 -2.33
C ASN A 51 -27.70 -22.44 -1.24
N THR A 52 -28.78 -21.82 -0.73
CA THR A 52 -28.74 -20.86 0.38
C THR A 52 -28.42 -21.53 1.72
N ILE A 53 -28.65 -22.84 1.84
CA ILE A 53 -28.44 -23.61 3.08
C ILE A 53 -27.12 -24.37 3.06
N ASN A 54 -26.72 -24.94 1.92
CA ASN A 54 -25.50 -25.75 1.81
C ASN A 54 -24.31 -24.95 1.25
N GLY A 55 -24.51 -23.71 0.80
CA GLY A 55 -23.45 -22.87 0.23
C GLY A 55 -23.04 -23.23 -1.20
N SER A 56 -23.62 -24.26 -1.84
CA SER A 56 -23.23 -24.64 -3.20
C SER A 56 -23.64 -23.57 -4.21
N GLY A 57 -22.68 -22.98 -4.93
CA GLY A 57 -22.90 -21.83 -5.82
C GLY A 57 -22.90 -20.46 -5.12
N MET A 58 -22.71 -20.44 -3.79
CA MET A 58 -22.28 -19.25 -3.06
C MET A 58 -20.82 -19.44 -2.68
N ASP A 59 -19.91 -19.07 -3.57
CA ASP A 59 -18.46 -19.06 -3.29
C ASP A 59 -18.10 -17.96 -2.27
N ARG A 60 -18.73 -17.98 -1.09
CA ARG A 60 -18.57 -16.96 -0.04
C ARG A 60 -17.13 -16.91 0.46
N HIS A 61 -16.50 -18.07 0.59
CA HIS A 61 -15.09 -18.16 1.01
C HIS A 61 -14.15 -17.54 -0.03
N ILE A 62 -14.35 -17.84 -1.32
CA ILE A 62 -13.56 -17.26 -2.42
C ILE A 62 -13.82 -15.76 -2.55
N ARG A 63 -15.08 -15.30 -2.46
CA ARG A 63 -15.41 -13.87 -2.47
C ARG A 63 -14.79 -13.11 -1.30
N ASN A 64 -14.85 -13.67 -0.10
CA ASN A 64 -14.21 -13.07 1.07
C ASN A 64 -12.68 -13.04 0.91
N ALA A 65 -12.06 -14.08 0.34
CA ALA A 65 -10.64 -14.10 0.03
C ALA A 65 -10.24 -13.06 -1.00
N ALA A 66 -11.03 -12.91 -2.08
CA ALA A 66 -10.79 -11.89 -3.10
C ALA A 66 -10.92 -10.47 -2.52
N ARG A 67 -11.91 -10.22 -1.66
CA ARG A 67 -12.07 -8.94 -0.96
C ARG A 67 -10.89 -8.65 -0.04
N PHE A 68 -10.50 -9.63 0.77
CA PHE A 68 -9.32 -9.58 1.63
C PHE A 68 -8.06 -9.25 0.82
N LEU A 69 -7.80 -9.98 -0.28
CA LEU A 69 -6.64 -9.77 -1.14
C LEU A 69 -6.66 -8.44 -1.88
N GLY A 70 -7.84 -7.92 -2.24
CA GLY A 70 -7.96 -6.58 -2.80
C GLY A 70 -7.40 -5.50 -1.87
N GLN A 71 -7.56 -5.66 -0.55
CA GLN A 71 -7.08 -4.71 0.46
C GLN A 71 -5.65 -5.02 0.91
N ALA A 72 -5.25 -6.29 0.90
CA ALA A 72 -3.95 -6.76 1.36
C ALA A 72 -2.85 -6.79 0.27
N THR A 73 -3.19 -6.58 -1.00
CA THR A 73 -2.25 -6.72 -2.14
C THR A 73 -2.41 -5.58 -3.16
N ILE A 74 -1.57 -5.58 -4.19
CA ILE A 74 -1.70 -4.73 -5.38
C ILE A 74 -2.38 -5.43 -6.57
N GLY A 75 -2.77 -6.70 -6.40
CA GLY A 75 -3.26 -7.58 -7.46
C GLY A 75 -2.80 -9.02 -7.25
N VAL A 76 -3.64 -9.97 -7.64
CA VAL A 76 -3.40 -11.42 -7.55
C VAL A 76 -4.09 -12.14 -8.70
N ASN A 77 -3.60 -13.33 -9.06
CA ASN A 77 -4.30 -14.27 -9.93
C ASN A 77 -5.39 -15.04 -9.16
N PHE A 78 -6.20 -15.82 -9.87
CA PHE A 78 -7.35 -16.52 -9.27
C PHE A 78 -6.90 -17.67 -8.35
N GLU A 79 -5.79 -18.31 -8.66
CA GLU A 79 -5.22 -19.45 -7.94
C GLU A 79 -4.80 -19.02 -6.53
N THR A 80 -4.23 -17.82 -6.40
CA THR A 80 -3.92 -17.21 -5.10
C THR A 80 -5.20 -16.95 -4.29
N ILE A 81 -6.30 -16.52 -4.94
CA ILE A 81 -7.60 -16.34 -4.26
C ILE A 81 -8.12 -17.68 -3.73
N GLU A 82 -8.03 -18.75 -4.54
CA GLU A 82 -8.43 -20.10 -4.13
C GLU A 82 -7.58 -20.62 -2.96
N GLU A 83 -6.26 -20.42 -3.01
CA GLU A 83 -5.34 -20.78 -1.94
C GLU A 83 -5.73 -20.10 -0.63
N VAL A 84 -5.90 -18.77 -0.63
CA VAL A 84 -6.26 -18.00 0.57
C VAL A 84 -7.63 -18.37 1.10
N SER A 85 -8.58 -18.67 0.21
CA SER A 85 -9.91 -19.15 0.61
C SER A 85 -9.87 -20.45 1.42
N THR A 86 -8.80 -21.24 1.25
CA THR A 86 -8.57 -22.50 1.96
C THR A 86 -7.65 -22.32 3.17
N LEU A 87 -6.57 -21.54 3.04
CA LEU A 87 -5.57 -21.32 4.09
C LEU A 87 -6.11 -20.48 5.25
N GLY A 88 -6.98 -19.52 4.95
CA GLY A 88 -7.49 -18.52 5.89
C GLY A 88 -6.56 -17.32 6.03
N PHE A 89 -7.14 -16.17 6.38
CA PHE A 89 -6.46 -14.87 6.35
C PHE A 89 -5.30 -14.77 7.36
N ASP A 90 -5.52 -15.25 8.58
CA ASP A 90 -4.52 -15.18 9.66
C ASP A 90 -3.24 -15.94 9.29
N ASN A 91 -3.39 -17.19 8.85
CA ASN A 91 -2.28 -18.03 8.41
C ASN A 91 -1.59 -17.47 7.16
N TRP A 92 -2.34 -16.88 6.22
CA TRP A 92 -1.76 -16.28 5.03
C TRP A 92 -0.94 -15.03 5.38
N ILE A 93 -1.43 -14.16 6.27
CA ILE A 93 -0.67 -13.00 6.76
C ILE A 93 0.63 -13.47 7.41
N ASP A 94 0.57 -14.48 8.28
CA ASP A 94 1.76 -15.01 8.95
C ASP A 94 2.77 -15.58 7.94
N ALA A 95 2.30 -16.26 6.89
CA ALA A 95 3.15 -16.75 5.81
C ALA A 95 3.81 -15.60 5.03
N GLN A 96 3.06 -14.55 4.71
CA GLN A 96 3.55 -13.38 3.98
C GLN A 96 4.59 -12.58 4.76
N ILE A 97 4.42 -12.42 6.08
CA ILE A 97 5.38 -11.71 6.94
C ILE A 97 6.75 -12.42 6.95
N GLN A 98 6.76 -13.75 6.84
CA GLN A 98 7.98 -14.57 6.87
C GLN A 98 8.68 -14.69 5.50
N MET A 99 8.09 -14.13 4.43
CA MET A 99 8.71 -14.18 3.11
C MET A 99 10.00 -13.35 3.07
N PRO A 100 11.03 -13.83 2.34
CA PRO A 100 12.27 -13.10 2.19
C PRO A 100 12.07 -11.76 1.49
N GLU A 101 12.88 -10.80 1.85
CA GLU A 101 12.87 -9.46 1.26
C GLU A 101 13.57 -9.48 -0.11
N MET A 102 12.94 -8.83 -1.10
CA MET A 102 13.62 -8.38 -2.32
C MET A 102 14.52 -7.16 -2.01
N ASN A 103 15.49 -6.89 -2.89
CA ASN A 103 16.35 -5.72 -2.81
C ASN A 103 16.18 -4.89 -4.09
N TYR A 104 15.61 -3.69 -3.96
CA TYR A 104 15.34 -2.80 -5.08
C TYR A 104 16.61 -2.12 -5.56
N LEU A 105 17.54 -1.75 -4.67
CA LEU A 105 18.82 -1.15 -5.03
C LEU A 105 19.68 -2.06 -5.93
N ASP A 106 19.77 -3.34 -5.60
CA ASP A 106 20.51 -4.33 -6.37
C ASP A 106 19.87 -4.55 -7.75
N THR A 107 18.53 -4.64 -7.82
CA THR A 107 17.82 -4.70 -9.10
C THR A 107 18.05 -3.43 -9.92
N THR A 108 18.02 -2.24 -9.30
CA THR A 108 18.30 -0.96 -10.00
C THR A 108 19.73 -0.91 -10.54
N LYS A 109 20.72 -1.35 -9.77
CA LYS A 109 22.13 -1.44 -10.23
C LYS A 109 22.29 -2.43 -11.38
N MET A 110 21.65 -3.60 -11.29
CA MET A 110 21.67 -4.59 -12.38
C MET A 110 21.11 -4.01 -13.68
N ILE A 111 19.99 -3.28 -13.60
CA ILE A 111 19.37 -2.66 -14.78
C ILE A 111 20.24 -1.51 -15.31
N TRP A 112 20.78 -0.67 -14.42
CA TRP A 112 21.73 0.37 -14.81
C TRP A 112 22.94 -0.20 -15.55
N ASP A 113 23.56 -1.27 -15.02
CA ASP A 113 24.72 -1.92 -15.65
C ASP A 113 24.39 -2.46 -17.05
N HIS A 114 23.18 -2.99 -17.25
CA HIS A 114 22.68 -3.37 -18.59
C HIS A 114 22.68 -2.18 -19.54
N PHE A 115 22.11 -1.04 -19.11
CA PHE A 115 22.02 0.15 -19.96
C PHE A 115 23.36 0.83 -20.19
N VAL A 116 24.27 0.84 -19.20
CA VAL A 116 25.66 1.28 -19.40
C VAL A 116 26.32 0.48 -20.51
N GLN A 117 26.13 -0.85 -20.53
CA GLN A 117 26.64 -1.68 -21.63
C GLN A 117 25.98 -1.34 -22.96
N ALA A 118 24.66 -1.14 -22.99
CA ALA A 118 23.94 -0.71 -24.20
C ALA A 118 24.44 0.64 -24.72
N TYR A 119 24.79 1.58 -23.83
CA TYR A 119 25.38 2.87 -24.19
C TYR A 119 26.79 2.74 -24.76
N TYR A 120 27.60 1.83 -24.21
CA TYR A 120 28.90 1.53 -24.81
C TYR A 120 28.77 0.91 -26.21
N ASP A 121 27.78 0.04 -26.41
CA ASP A 121 27.57 -0.60 -27.70
C ASP A 121 27.08 0.40 -28.77
N GLU A 122 26.25 1.37 -28.38
CA GLU A 122 25.72 2.40 -29.29
C GLU A 122 26.72 3.54 -29.56
N TRP A 123 27.35 4.09 -28.52
CA TRP A 123 28.13 5.33 -28.60
C TRP A 123 29.65 5.12 -28.44
N GLY A 124 30.06 3.98 -27.90
CA GLY A 124 31.46 3.67 -27.61
C GLY A 124 31.97 4.27 -26.29
N GLU A 125 32.91 3.57 -25.68
CA GLU A 125 33.50 3.88 -24.36
C GLU A 125 34.01 5.32 -24.23
N ILE A 126 34.63 5.88 -25.27
CA ILE A 126 35.21 7.23 -25.24
C ILE A 126 34.12 8.31 -25.05
N ILE A 127 32.90 8.08 -25.53
CA ILE A 127 31.79 9.04 -25.43
C ILE A 127 31.10 8.94 -24.08
N ILE A 128 31.03 7.73 -23.51
CA ILE A 128 30.30 7.47 -22.27
C ILE A 128 31.16 7.77 -21.03
N ASN A 129 32.43 7.38 -21.04
CA ASN A 129 33.29 7.57 -19.87
C ASN A 129 33.52 9.07 -19.58
N GLY A 130 33.11 9.50 -18.38
CA GLY A 130 33.26 10.89 -17.93
C GLY A 130 32.19 11.82 -18.46
N ASN A 131 31.12 11.30 -19.06
CA ASN A 131 30.00 12.10 -19.53
C ASN A 131 29.04 12.41 -18.39
N GLU A 132 29.00 13.68 -17.98
CA GLU A 132 28.16 14.18 -16.89
C GLU A 132 26.65 14.07 -17.18
N ASP A 133 26.25 13.87 -18.44
CA ASP A 133 24.84 13.65 -18.83
C ASP A 133 24.38 12.19 -18.66
N VAL A 134 25.30 11.26 -18.37
CA VAL A 134 24.99 9.83 -18.21
C VAL A 134 25.03 9.48 -16.72
N PHE A 135 23.87 9.40 -16.09
CA PHE A 135 23.73 9.10 -14.66
C PHE A 135 22.56 8.14 -14.43
N PRO A 136 22.50 7.44 -13.28
CA PRO A 136 21.39 6.55 -12.97
C PRO A 136 20.12 7.36 -12.64
N ALA A 137 19.43 7.83 -13.67
CA ALA A 137 18.19 8.57 -13.55
C ALA A 137 17.01 7.70 -13.09
N SER A 138 15.97 8.34 -12.55
CA SER A 138 14.88 7.72 -11.81
C SER A 138 14.17 6.57 -12.53
N PHE A 139 14.12 6.57 -13.86
CA PHE A 139 13.53 5.49 -14.65
C PHE A 139 14.20 4.11 -14.42
N TYR A 140 15.47 4.02 -14.01
CA TYR A 140 16.08 2.74 -13.64
C TYR A 140 15.52 2.18 -12.33
N TRP A 141 15.21 3.07 -11.38
CA TRP A 141 14.50 2.71 -10.16
C TRP A 141 13.09 2.22 -10.51
N ARG A 142 12.37 2.93 -11.39
CA ARG A 142 11.03 2.52 -11.84
C ARG A 142 11.04 1.14 -12.49
N MET A 143 12.02 0.87 -13.37
CA MET A 143 12.18 -0.45 -13.98
C MET A 143 12.42 -1.54 -12.94
N ALA A 144 13.25 -1.26 -11.92
CA ALA A 144 13.47 -2.18 -10.82
C ALA A 144 12.21 -2.41 -10.00
N TRP A 145 11.41 -1.37 -9.77
CA TRP A 145 10.15 -1.48 -9.06
C TRP A 145 9.16 -2.39 -9.77
N TRP A 146 8.99 -2.20 -11.08
CA TRP A 146 8.15 -3.06 -11.91
C TRP A 146 8.69 -4.49 -11.96
N ASN A 147 10.01 -4.64 -12.11
CA ASN A 147 10.64 -5.95 -12.14
C ASN A 147 10.37 -6.74 -10.87
N ASN A 148 10.66 -6.15 -9.71
CA ASN A 148 10.46 -6.80 -8.42
C ASN A 148 8.96 -7.02 -8.13
N SER A 149 8.12 -6.02 -8.38
CA SER A 149 6.67 -6.14 -8.11
C SER A 149 6.03 -7.22 -8.97
N MET A 150 6.48 -7.47 -10.21
CA MET A 150 5.93 -8.54 -11.04
C MET A 150 6.41 -9.94 -10.60
N HIS A 151 7.66 -10.09 -10.18
CA HIS A 151 8.23 -11.39 -9.77
C HIS A 151 7.99 -11.77 -8.30
N GLY A 152 7.74 -10.81 -7.42
CA GLY A 152 7.59 -11.05 -5.99
C GLY A 152 6.24 -11.66 -5.60
N ASP A 153 6.30 -12.65 -4.71
CA ASP A 153 5.15 -13.35 -4.10
C ASP A 153 4.80 -12.81 -2.69
N ASP A 154 5.56 -11.82 -2.21
CA ASP A 154 5.43 -11.12 -0.93
C ASP A 154 4.39 -9.99 -0.99
N TYR A 155 3.22 -10.29 -1.56
CA TYR A 155 2.14 -9.35 -1.86
C TYR A 155 1.81 -8.37 -0.72
N LEU A 156 1.75 -8.85 0.53
CA LEU A 156 1.44 -7.99 1.67
C LEU A 156 2.55 -6.99 1.96
N ARG A 157 3.83 -7.40 1.84
CA ARG A 157 4.97 -6.51 2.06
C ARG A 157 5.01 -5.42 1.00
N GLN A 158 4.79 -5.77 -0.26
CA GLN A 158 4.67 -4.79 -1.36
C GLN A 158 3.55 -3.77 -1.08
N LYS A 159 2.36 -4.24 -0.66
CA LYS A 159 1.23 -3.36 -0.35
C LYS A 159 1.50 -2.45 0.86
N MET A 160 2.09 -2.99 1.93
CA MET A 160 2.50 -2.21 3.09
C MET A 160 3.56 -1.16 2.74
N THR A 161 4.52 -1.51 1.91
CA THR A 161 5.59 -0.61 1.49
C THR A 161 5.04 0.57 0.70
N ILE A 162 4.11 0.34 -0.22
CA ILE A 162 3.41 1.42 -0.94
C ILE A 162 2.68 2.33 0.04
N ALA A 163 1.93 1.75 1.00
CA ALA A 163 1.24 2.53 2.02
C ALA A 163 2.22 3.39 2.86
N LEU A 164 3.39 2.85 3.21
CA LEU A 164 4.43 3.59 3.92
C LEU A 164 5.05 4.68 3.05
N SER A 165 5.28 4.43 1.76
CA SER A 165 5.80 5.46 0.81
C SER A 165 4.83 6.63 0.64
N GLU A 166 3.54 6.39 0.89
CA GLU A 166 2.50 7.41 0.86
C GLU A 166 2.32 8.15 2.19
N ILE A 167 3.00 7.72 3.26
CA ILE A 167 3.01 8.37 4.57
C ILE A 167 4.36 9.07 4.78
N LEU A 168 5.47 8.37 4.57
CA LEU A 168 6.85 8.84 4.71
C LEU A 168 7.36 9.24 3.32
N ILE A 169 6.83 10.35 2.82
CA ILE A 169 6.90 10.72 1.41
C ILE A 169 8.30 11.24 1.04
N THR A 170 8.84 10.69 -0.05
CA THR A 170 9.89 11.28 -0.89
C THR A 170 9.43 11.28 -2.35
N SER A 171 10.13 11.99 -3.23
CA SER A 171 9.70 12.05 -4.63
C SER A 171 10.84 12.23 -5.63
N GLU A 172 10.78 11.51 -6.74
CA GLU A 172 11.58 11.74 -7.94
C GLU A 172 11.17 13.00 -8.69
N GLU A 173 9.96 13.53 -8.46
CA GLU A 173 9.50 14.85 -8.92
C GLU A 173 10.08 15.98 -8.04
N SER A 174 11.37 15.84 -7.73
CA SER A 174 12.23 16.79 -7.03
C SER A 174 13.63 16.68 -7.67
N ASP A 175 14.68 17.25 -7.07
CA ASP A 175 16.03 17.05 -7.65
C ASP A 175 16.60 15.62 -7.42
N LEU A 176 15.80 14.68 -6.90
CA LEU A 176 16.12 13.25 -6.85
C LEU A 176 15.97 12.52 -8.21
N GLN A 177 15.49 13.19 -9.26
CA GLN A 177 15.30 12.59 -10.59
C GLN A 177 16.59 11.94 -11.14
N THR A 178 17.76 12.42 -10.73
CA THR A 178 19.07 11.93 -11.19
C THR A 178 19.69 10.85 -10.30
N ASP A 179 18.96 10.39 -9.28
CA ASP A 179 19.47 9.50 -8.23
C ASP A 179 18.58 8.27 -7.99
N ALA A 180 18.52 7.40 -9.00
CA ALA A 180 17.80 6.13 -8.89
C ALA A 180 18.34 5.24 -7.76
N PHE A 181 19.62 5.31 -7.44
CA PHE A 181 20.20 4.52 -6.36
C PHE A 181 19.74 5.02 -4.99
N GLY A 182 19.68 6.34 -4.76
CA GLY A 182 19.09 6.91 -3.56
C GLY A 182 17.61 6.61 -3.43
N LEU A 183 16.83 6.73 -4.52
CA LEU A 183 15.41 6.36 -4.53
C LEU A 183 15.22 4.88 -4.18
N ALA A 184 15.90 3.97 -4.88
CA ALA A 184 15.79 2.53 -4.62
C ALA A 184 16.23 2.15 -3.18
N SER A 185 17.31 2.77 -2.68
CA SER A 185 17.77 2.58 -1.29
C SER A 185 16.74 3.08 -0.27
N TYR A 186 16.08 4.21 -0.53
CA TYR A 186 15.01 4.71 0.34
C TYR A 186 13.82 3.75 0.35
N TYR A 187 13.44 3.22 -0.82
CA TYR A 187 12.38 2.23 -0.91
C TYR A 187 12.74 0.93 -0.18
N ASP A 188 14.00 0.49 -0.23
CA ASP A 188 14.50 -0.65 0.55
C ASP A 188 14.35 -0.45 2.06
N VAL A 189 14.58 0.78 2.57
CA VAL A 189 14.29 1.13 3.98
C VAL A 189 12.81 0.92 4.31
N LEU A 190 11.90 1.43 3.47
CA LEU A 190 10.45 1.24 3.67
C LEU A 190 10.07 -0.25 3.61
N TYR A 191 10.65 -0.98 2.67
CA TYR A 191 10.30 -2.36 2.36
C TYR A 191 10.79 -3.36 3.42
N LYS A 192 12.01 -3.17 3.91
CA LYS A 192 12.57 -3.88 5.07
C LYS A 192 11.70 -3.65 6.32
N ASN A 193 11.30 -2.40 6.56
CA ASN A 193 10.54 -2.02 7.75
C ASN A 193 9.02 -2.16 7.59
N ALA A 194 8.50 -2.67 6.48
CA ALA A 194 7.07 -2.89 6.26
C ALA A 194 6.41 -3.72 7.39
N PHE A 195 7.18 -4.60 8.03
CA PHE A 195 6.79 -5.40 9.19
C PHE A 195 7.72 -5.18 10.41
N GLY A 196 8.52 -4.11 10.39
CA GLY A 196 9.48 -3.77 11.43
C GLY A 196 8.88 -2.93 12.56
N ASN A 197 9.74 -2.19 13.26
CA ASN A 197 9.31 -1.23 14.27
C ASN A 197 9.24 0.19 13.68
N PHE A 198 8.14 0.91 13.94
CA PHE A 198 7.96 2.27 13.44
C PHE A 198 9.01 3.27 13.96
N ARG A 199 9.55 3.08 15.18
CA ARG A 199 10.62 3.94 15.71
C ARG A 199 11.93 3.75 14.94
N ASP A 200 12.27 2.51 14.60
CA ASP A 200 13.45 2.19 13.81
C ASP A 200 13.31 2.75 12.38
N LEU A 201 12.14 2.56 11.78
CA LEU A 201 11.81 3.14 10.47
C LEU A 201 11.95 4.67 10.47
N LEU A 202 11.44 5.36 11.50
CA LEU A 202 11.52 6.81 11.59
C LEU A 202 12.98 7.31 11.63
N GLU A 203 13.86 6.59 12.33
CA GLU A 203 15.29 6.91 12.37
C GLU A 203 15.99 6.61 11.04
N GLU A 204 15.75 5.45 10.44
CA GLU A 204 16.32 5.12 9.13
C GLU A 204 15.89 6.16 8.07
N VAL A 205 14.64 6.64 8.12
CA VAL A 205 14.15 7.74 7.27
C VAL A 205 14.83 9.07 7.60
N THR A 206 15.00 9.40 8.88
CA THR A 206 15.69 10.65 9.31
C THR A 206 17.11 10.73 8.77
N TYR A 207 17.84 9.62 8.77
CA TYR A 207 19.21 9.57 8.31
C TYR A 207 19.36 9.31 6.80
N HIS A 208 18.28 9.03 6.06
CA HIS A 208 18.39 8.71 4.64
C HIS A 208 18.67 9.97 3.80
N PRO A 209 19.72 10.00 2.95
CA PRO A 209 20.04 11.18 2.13
C PRO A 209 18.90 11.64 1.22
N ALA A 210 18.11 10.73 0.65
CA ALA A 210 16.93 11.08 -0.13
C ALA A 210 15.93 11.95 0.66
N MET A 211 15.69 11.62 1.94
CA MET A 211 14.84 12.43 2.82
C MET A 211 15.54 13.75 3.19
N GLY A 212 16.83 13.68 3.52
CA GLY A 212 17.73 14.83 3.75
C GLY A 212 17.61 15.90 2.67
N TYR A 213 17.67 15.47 1.43
CA TYR A 213 17.55 16.32 0.26
C TYR A 213 16.11 16.80 0.05
N TYR A 214 15.13 15.89 0.08
CA TYR A 214 13.72 16.19 -0.20
C TYR A 214 13.12 17.23 0.76
N LEU A 215 13.48 17.18 2.05
CA LEU A 215 13.04 18.13 3.06
C LEU A 215 14.15 19.10 3.51
N SER A 216 15.14 19.32 2.65
CA SER A 216 16.17 20.37 2.73
C SER A 216 16.92 20.48 4.07
N PHE A 217 17.11 19.37 4.78
CA PHE A 217 17.86 19.35 6.04
C PHE A 217 19.25 18.70 5.92
N ILE A 218 19.61 18.20 4.74
CA ILE A 218 21.01 17.91 4.42
C ILE A 218 21.81 19.22 4.41
N ASN A 219 22.95 19.22 5.10
CA ASN A 219 23.77 20.41 5.37
C ASN A 219 23.02 21.56 6.06
N ASN A 220 21.99 21.25 6.86
CA ASN A 220 21.29 22.25 7.67
C ASN A 220 22.22 22.87 8.73
N SER A 221 22.41 24.18 8.65
CA SER A 221 23.39 24.91 9.47
C SER A 221 22.77 25.36 10.80
N PRO A 222 23.57 25.46 11.87
CA PRO A 222 23.09 25.95 13.16
C PRO A 222 22.80 27.45 13.09
N THR A 223 22.07 27.95 14.08
CA THR A 223 21.76 29.38 14.19
C THR A 223 23.04 30.23 14.21
N ASN A 224 23.10 31.25 13.36
CA ASN A 224 24.12 32.30 13.40
C ASN A 224 23.44 33.66 13.37
N GLU A 225 23.32 34.29 14.55
CA GLU A 225 22.66 35.58 14.71
C GLU A 225 23.37 36.73 13.97
N GLU A 226 24.71 36.70 13.88
CA GLU A 226 25.48 37.76 13.21
C GLU A 226 25.23 37.77 11.70
N GLU A 227 25.03 36.60 11.10
CA GLU A 227 24.75 36.40 9.68
C GLU A 227 23.26 36.27 9.37
N ASN A 228 22.39 36.32 10.39
CA ASN A 228 20.96 36.08 10.31
C ASN A 228 20.61 34.74 9.62
N ILE A 229 21.35 33.69 9.99
CA ILE A 229 21.11 32.31 9.57
C ILE A 229 20.30 31.62 10.65
N HIS A 230 19.23 30.94 10.24
CA HIS A 230 18.38 30.11 11.08
C HIS A 230 18.32 28.70 10.47
N PRO A 231 18.24 27.63 11.28
CA PRO A 231 18.06 26.28 10.77
C PRO A 231 16.83 26.16 9.86
N ASP A 232 16.93 25.36 8.80
CA ASP A 232 15.80 24.98 7.96
C ASP A 232 14.78 24.18 8.80
N GLU A 233 13.52 24.59 8.73
CA GLU A 233 12.41 24.07 9.53
C GLU A 233 11.58 22.99 8.81
N ASN A 234 11.84 22.71 7.52
CA ASN A 234 10.97 21.84 6.71
C ASN A 234 10.87 20.44 7.29
N TYR A 235 12.01 19.75 7.52
CA TYR A 235 11.98 18.42 8.11
C TYR A 235 11.37 18.41 9.52
N ALA A 236 11.73 19.38 10.37
CA ALA A 236 11.18 19.51 11.71
C ALA A 236 9.66 19.66 11.72
N ARG A 237 9.10 20.41 10.75
CA ARG A 237 7.66 20.56 10.58
C ARG A 237 7.02 19.27 10.09
N GLU A 238 7.53 18.68 9.01
CA GLU A 238 6.86 17.54 8.37
C GLU A 238 7.01 16.25 9.18
N VAL A 239 8.13 16.04 9.89
CA VAL A 239 8.29 14.88 10.78
C VAL A 239 7.25 14.89 11.90
N MET A 240 6.86 16.08 12.41
CA MET A 240 5.78 16.23 13.37
C MET A 240 4.40 16.15 12.69
N GLN A 241 4.18 16.97 11.67
CA GLN A 241 2.86 17.20 11.09
C GLN A 241 2.36 16.05 10.23
N LEU A 242 3.21 15.49 9.37
CA LEU A 242 2.81 14.51 8.35
C LEU A 242 3.23 13.10 8.72
N PHE A 243 4.36 12.94 9.41
CA PHE A 243 4.95 11.61 9.62
C PHE A 243 4.69 11.03 11.01
N THR A 244 4.23 11.80 12.01
CA THR A 244 4.04 11.28 13.37
C THR A 244 2.77 11.74 14.08
N ILE A 245 2.65 13.02 14.44
CA ILE A 245 1.68 13.48 15.44
C ILE A 245 0.51 14.27 14.87
N GLY A 246 0.57 14.74 13.62
CA GLY A 246 -0.52 15.52 13.04
C GLY A 246 -0.62 16.94 13.62
N LEU A 247 -1.62 17.69 13.16
CA LEU A 247 -1.84 19.09 13.56
C LEU A 247 -2.54 19.27 14.92
N TYR A 248 -3.41 18.33 15.30
CA TYR A 248 -4.30 18.46 16.46
C TYR A 248 -4.20 17.24 17.36
N GLN A 249 -4.31 17.45 18.68
CA GLN A 249 -4.29 16.36 19.65
C GLN A 249 -5.43 15.39 19.40
N LEU A 250 -5.13 14.09 19.54
CA LEU A 250 -6.05 13.01 19.24
C LEU A 250 -6.30 12.16 20.50
N GLU A 251 -7.54 11.72 20.66
CA GLU A 251 -7.86 10.58 21.49
C GLU A 251 -7.34 9.28 20.82
N ILE A 252 -7.28 8.19 21.58
CA ILE A 252 -6.79 6.90 21.06
C ILE A 252 -7.62 6.35 19.88
N ASP A 253 -8.87 6.78 19.77
CA ASP A 253 -9.79 6.43 18.69
C ASP A 253 -9.66 7.36 17.45
N GLY A 254 -8.68 8.29 17.48
CA GLY A 254 -8.43 9.24 16.41
C GLY A 254 -9.40 10.43 16.34
N SER A 255 -10.32 10.56 17.30
CA SER A 255 -11.13 11.77 17.43
C SER A 255 -10.29 12.95 17.91
N ILE A 256 -10.63 14.16 17.44
CA ILE A 256 -9.88 15.38 17.75
C ILE A 256 -10.26 15.88 19.15
N ILE A 257 -9.25 16.13 19.99
CA ILE A 257 -9.42 16.76 21.29
C ILE A 257 -9.68 18.25 21.10
N THR A 258 -10.74 18.75 21.75
CA THR A 258 -11.12 20.17 21.75
C THR A 258 -11.07 20.77 23.15
N ASP A 259 -10.88 22.09 23.23
CA ASP A 259 -10.96 22.84 24.48
C ASP A 259 -12.41 23.08 24.94
N GLU A 260 -12.60 23.82 26.04
CA GLU A 260 -13.92 24.12 26.61
C GLU A 260 -14.86 24.87 25.64
N ASP A 261 -14.31 25.55 24.63
CA ASP A 261 -15.04 26.30 23.61
C ASP A 261 -15.26 25.48 22.32
N GLY A 262 -14.78 24.23 22.27
CA GLY A 262 -14.90 23.34 21.12
C GLY A 262 -13.86 23.59 20.03
N VAL A 263 -12.77 24.31 20.33
CA VAL A 263 -11.68 24.56 19.38
C VAL A 263 -10.67 23.40 19.43
N PRO A 264 -10.25 22.83 18.28
CA PRO A 264 -9.20 21.81 18.24
C PRO A 264 -7.91 22.26 18.93
N VAL A 265 -7.37 21.41 19.80
CA VAL A 265 -6.11 21.68 20.51
C VAL A 265 -4.94 21.32 19.61
N PRO A 266 -4.02 22.25 19.27
CA PRO A 266 -2.86 21.94 18.44
C PRO A 266 -1.86 21.02 19.16
N THR A 267 -1.14 20.20 18.41
CA THR A 267 -0.07 19.32 18.91
C THR A 267 1.23 20.04 19.20
N TYR A 268 1.55 21.05 18.39
CA TYR A 268 2.77 21.84 18.47
C TYR A 268 2.49 23.28 18.02
N ASN A 269 3.46 24.16 18.22
CA ASN A 269 3.46 25.55 17.77
C ASN A 269 4.77 25.90 17.04
N ASN A 270 4.89 27.13 16.53
CA ASN A 270 6.08 27.54 15.78
C ASN A 270 7.39 27.49 16.59
N SER A 271 7.33 27.69 17.91
CA SER A 271 8.51 27.55 18.78
C SER A 271 9.01 26.11 18.79
N ASP A 272 8.11 25.14 18.83
CA ASP A 272 8.48 23.72 18.82
C ASP A 272 9.16 23.35 17.49
N ILE A 273 8.69 23.90 16.37
CA ILE A 273 9.31 23.70 15.06
C ILE A 273 10.74 24.22 15.05
N GLY A 274 10.96 25.44 15.56
CA GLY A 274 12.30 26.00 15.67
C GLY A 274 13.21 25.15 16.56
N GLU A 275 12.73 24.67 17.69
CA GLU A 275 13.52 23.81 18.59
C GLU A 275 13.86 22.45 17.96
N PHE A 276 12.93 21.82 17.24
CA PHE A 276 13.21 20.60 16.49
C PHE A 276 14.14 20.86 15.29
N ALA A 277 14.05 22.01 14.63
CA ALA A 277 14.95 22.37 13.53
C ALA A 277 16.41 22.40 14.00
N ARG A 278 16.67 22.92 15.21
CA ARG A 278 17.99 22.92 15.85
C ARG A 278 18.51 21.49 16.07
N VAL A 279 17.64 20.52 16.39
CA VAL A 279 18.01 19.11 16.55
C VAL A 279 18.56 18.51 15.25
N PHE A 280 18.00 18.88 14.10
CA PHE A 280 18.39 18.30 12.80
C PHE A 280 19.50 19.08 12.07
N THR A 281 20.17 20.01 12.75
CA THR A 281 21.37 20.67 12.23
C THR A 281 22.58 19.75 12.27
N GLY A 282 23.53 19.93 11.36
CA GLY A 282 24.78 19.18 11.35
C GLY A 282 24.74 17.85 10.57
N LEU A 283 23.60 17.44 10.00
CA LEU A 283 23.55 16.25 9.13
C LEU A 283 24.12 16.57 7.74
N GLY A 284 24.97 15.70 7.21
CA GLY A 284 25.53 15.83 5.86
C GLY A 284 25.82 14.47 5.22
N PRO A 285 26.19 14.43 3.94
CA PRO A 285 26.45 13.18 3.24
C PRO A 285 27.66 12.45 3.85
N ALA A 286 27.63 11.12 3.84
CA ALA A 286 28.73 10.29 4.34
C ALA A 286 29.90 10.17 3.35
N GLN A 287 29.58 10.21 2.06
CA GLN A 287 30.52 9.93 0.98
C GLN A 287 30.07 10.63 -0.31
N TYR A 288 31.03 11.01 -1.15
CA TYR A 288 30.77 11.39 -2.55
C TYR A 288 30.71 10.17 -3.46
N TRP A 289 29.93 10.26 -4.53
CA TRP A 289 29.84 9.22 -5.55
C TRP A 289 29.41 9.82 -6.88
N ALA A 290 29.97 9.32 -7.99
CA ALA A 290 29.48 9.54 -9.33
C ALA A 290 29.88 8.34 -10.22
N PRO A 291 29.11 8.00 -11.27
CA PRO A 291 29.35 6.79 -12.06
C PRO A 291 30.71 6.76 -12.77
N TRP A 292 31.29 7.93 -13.09
CA TRP A 292 32.52 8.04 -13.88
C TRP A 292 33.72 8.58 -13.11
N VAL A 293 33.56 8.88 -11.81
CA VAL A 293 34.58 9.53 -10.99
C VAL A 293 34.82 8.71 -9.74
N ASP A 294 36.08 8.39 -9.49
CA ASP A 294 36.49 7.69 -8.26
C ASP A 294 36.69 8.70 -7.14
N TYR A 295 35.75 8.71 -6.19
CA TYR A 295 35.79 9.52 -4.97
C TYR A 295 36.28 8.74 -3.74
N SER A 296 36.84 7.53 -3.91
CA SER A 296 37.19 6.65 -2.78
C SER A 296 38.23 7.24 -1.81
N GLU A 297 39.05 8.20 -2.26
CA GLU A 297 40.04 8.89 -1.44
C GLU A 297 39.57 10.28 -0.94
N GLU A 298 38.42 10.77 -1.41
CA GLU A 298 37.92 12.10 -1.07
C GLU A 298 37.09 12.08 0.22
N THR A 299 37.31 13.05 1.09
CA THR A 299 36.56 13.20 2.34
C THR A 299 35.48 14.27 2.19
N VAL A 300 34.26 13.98 2.66
CA VAL A 300 33.18 14.98 2.66
C VAL A 300 33.55 16.16 3.56
N GLU A 301 33.37 17.36 3.02
CA GLU A 301 33.53 18.61 3.75
C GLU A 301 32.15 19.29 3.89
N TRP A 302 31.93 19.99 4.99
CA TRP A 302 30.64 20.65 5.25
C TRP A 302 30.38 21.80 4.28
N GLY A 303 29.14 21.89 3.77
CA GLY A 303 28.66 23.04 3.00
C GLY A 303 29.29 23.19 1.62
N VAL A 304 29.93 22.12 1.11
CA VAL A 304 30.50 22.11 -0.25
C VAL A 304 29.38 21.98 -1.28
N TRP A 305 29.52 22.69 -2.41
CA TRP A 305 28.45 22.82 -3.41
C TRP A 305 28.01 21.50 -4.07
N TYR A 306 28.85 20.46 -4.03
CA TYR A 306 28.50 19.13 -4.54
C TYR A 306 28.05 18.15 -3.43
N ASN A 307 27.68 18.66 -2.24
CA ASN A 307 26.88 17.91 -1.24
C ASN A 307 25.41 17.81 -1.69
N THR A 308 25.20 17.42 -2.94
CA THR A 308 23.90 17.33 -3.59
C THR A 308 23.89 16.14 -4.54
N VAL A 309 22.71 15.64 -4.85
CA VAL A 309 22.51 14.64 -5.90
C VAL A 309 22.85 15.21 -7.28
N PRO A 310 23.50 14.42 -8.17
CA PRO A 310 23.86 13.01 -8.02
C PRO A 310 25.29 12.75 -7.47
N TYR A 311 25.96 13.75 -6.87
CA TYR A 311 27.38 13.69 -6.49
C TYR A 311 27.66 13.10 -5.10
N ILE A 312 26.61 12.73 -4.37
CA ILE A 312 26.69 12.09 -3.06
C ILE A 312 26.31 10.61 -3.18
N ASN A 313 26.87 9.78 -2.30
CA ASN A 313 26.43 8.41 -2.17
C ASN A 313 25.13 8.36 -1.34
N SER A 314 23.99 8.49 -2.01
CA SER A 314 22.68 8.47 -1.36
C SER A 314 22.27 7.11 -0.77
N THR A 315 23.08 6.06 -0.98
CA THR A 315 22.85 4.71 -0.40
C THR A 315 23.46 4.55 0.99
N MET A 316 24.20 5.55 1.47
CA MET A 316 24.79 5.57 2.80
C MET A 316 24.03 6.55 3.69
N PRO A 317 23.67 6.18 4.94
CA PRO A 317 23.06 7.12 5.88
C PRO A 317 23.90 8.38 6.04
N MET A 318 23.25 9.53 6.16
CA MET A 318 23.89 10.80 6.51
C MET A 318 24.67 10.67 7.83
N VAL A 319 25.72 11.47 7.96
CA VAL A 319 26.57 11.52 9.15
C VAL A 319 26.46 12.87 9.84
N MET A 320 26.67 12.88 11.15
CA MET A 320 26.65 14.09 11.97
C MET A 320 28.01 14.78 11.94
N PHE A 321 28.03 16.02 11.47
CA PHE A 321 29.14 16.96 11.57
C PHE A 321 28.94 17.79 12.83
N GLU A 322 29.44 17.29 13.96
CA GLU A 322 29.20 17.89 15.29
C GLU A 322 29.60 19.38 15.38
N GLY A 323 30.62 19.82 14.62
CA GLY A 323 30.99 21.25 14.56
C GLY A 323 29.97 22.16 13.89
N TRP A 324 28.94 21.58 13.27
CA TRP A 324 27.81 22.23 12.61
C TRP A 324 26.47 21.78 13.20
N HIS A 325 26.49 21.03 14.28
CA HIS A 325 25.30 20.79 15.08
C HIS A 325 25.13 21.95 16.07
N GLU A 326 23.91 22.44 16.23
CA GLU A 326 23.63 23.51 17.16
C GLU A 326 23.86 23.03 18.61
N GLU A 327 24.59 23.77 19.42
CA GLU A 327 24.87 23.38 20.81
C GLU A 327 23.73 23.78 21.78
N GLY A 328 23.80 23.20 22.99
CA GLY A 328 22.88 23.52 24.10
C GLY A 328 21.61 22.68 24.12
N VAL A 329 20.80 22.86 25.17
CA VAL A 329 19.53 22.14 25.36
C VAL A 329 18.47 22.63 24.36
N LYS A 330 17.76 21.70 23.71
CA LYS A 330 16.59 21.97 22.86
C LYS A 330 15.32 21.59 23.62
N HIS A 331 14.30 22.44 23.52
CA HIS A 331 13.03 22.25 24.22
C HIS A 331 12.02 21.54 23.32
N LEU A 332 11.60 20.34 23.73
CA LEU A 332 10.77 19.45 22.92
C LEU A 332 9.31 19.45 23.41
N LEU A 333 8.47 18.65 22.76
CA LEU A 333 7.03 18.59 23.05
C LEU A 333 6.77 18.12 24.48
N ASN A 334 5.64 18.57 25.03
CA ASN A 334 5.14 18.19 26.36
C ASN A 334 6.14 18.48 27.51
N GLY A 335 6.98 19.51 27.34
CA GLY A 335 7.96 19.93 28.36
C GLY A 335 9.17 19.02 28.48
N ALA A 336 9.36 18.09 27.53
CA ALA A 336 10.61 17.36 27.39
C ALA A 336 11.73 18.29 26.89
N ALA A 337 12.98 17.84 27.01
CA ALA A 337 14.13 18.57 26.51
C ALA A 337 15.28 17.60 26.26
N THR A 338 16.22 18.01 25.41
CA THR A 338 17.50 17.31 25.25
C THR A 338 18.42 17.58 26.44
N MET A 339 19.65 17.04 26.40
CA MET A 339 20.60 17.14 27.51
C MET A 339 21.72 18.14 27.20
N GLU A 340 22.19 18.86 28.23
CA GLU A 340 23.34 19.74 28.11
C GLU A 340 24.58 18.94 27.68
N GLY A 341 25.23 19.34 26.59
CA GLY A 341 26.41 18.68 26.04
C GLY A 341 26.13 17.35 25.32
N ALA A 342 24.88 17.07 24.95
CA ALA A 342 24.54 15.97 24.07
C ALA A 342 25.18 16.16 22.68
N THR A 343 25.55 15.04 22.04
CA THR A 343 25.98 15.05 20.63
C THR A 343 24.76 15.17 19.71
N GLY A 344 24.94 15.59 18.46
CA GLY A 344 23.82 15.74 17.52
C GLY A 344 23.02 14.45 17.34
N GLY A 345 23.68 13.29 17.28
CA GLY A 345 22.99 11.99 17.24
C GLY A 345 22.15 11.68 18.48
N GLN A 346 22.57 12.14 19.67
CA GLN A 346 21.80 11.95 20.91
C GLN A 346 20.58 12.86 20.95
N ASP A 347 20.71 14.09 20.44
CA ASP A 347 19.57 15.02 20.33
C ASP A 347 18.52 14.48 19.36
N ILE A 348 18.94 13.92 18.22
CA ILE A 348 18.05 13.25 17.27
C ILE A 348 17.34 12.08 17.94
N ASP A 349 18.06 11.18 18.62
CA ASP A 349 17.48 10.02 19.31
C ASP A 349 16.39 10.44 20.32
N ILE A 350 16.67 11.45 21.16
CA ILE A 350 15.72 11.98 22.15
C ILE A 350 14.51 12.61 21.46
N ALA A 351 14.69 13.33 20.35
CA ALA A 351 13.62 13.96 19.60
C ALA A 351 12.71 12.92 18.92
N LEU A 352 13.30 11.91 18.28
CA LEU A 352 12.54 10.82 17.66
C LEU A 352 11.76 10.00 18.70
N ASP A 353 12.34 9.76 19.87
CA ASP A 353 11.63 9.15 21.00
C ASP A 353 10.48 10.03 21.50
N ASN A 354 10.68 11.34 21.58
CA ASN A 354 9.63 12.29 21.97
C ASN A 354 8.42 12.21 21.00
N LEU A 355 8.67 12.09 19.70
CA LEU A 355 7.63 11.91 18.69
C LEU A 355 7.00 10.51 18.73
N PHE A 356 7.81 9.46 18.79
CA PHE A 356 7.31 8.08 18.81
C PHE A 356 6.45 7.78 20.05
N TYR A 357 6.85 8.29 21.22
CA TYR A 357 6.10 8.13 22.45
C TYR A 357 4.94 9.11 22.63
N HIS A 358 4.79 10.09 21.73
CA HIS A 358 3.66 11.02 21.76
C HIS A 358 2.32 10.28 21.64
N GLN A 359 1.28 10.79 22.33
CA GLN A 359 -0.04 10.14 22.39
C GLN A 359 -0.71 10.02 21.00
N ASN A 360 -0.49 11.00 20.13
CA ASN A 360 -1.07 11.02 18.79
C ASN A 360 -0.49 10.00 17.83
N THR A 361 0.76 9.55 18.01
CA THR A 361 1.45 8.78 16.98
C THR A 361 0.73 7.48 16.65
N ALA A 362 0.22 6.78 17.67
CA ALA A 362 -0.54 5.56 17.49
C ALA A 362 -1.86 5.75 16.69
N PRO A 363 -2.81 6.61 17.11
CA PRO A 363 -4.05 6.83 16.35
C PRO A 363 -3.80 7.48 14.99
N PHE A 364 -2.81 8.38 14.86
CA PHE A 364 -2.48 9.05 13.61
C PHE A 364 -2.01 8.05 12.54
N ILE A 365 -0.99 7.25 12.85
CA ILE A 365 -0.45 6.25 11.91
C ILE A 365 -1.47 5.15 11.63
N SER A 366 -2.21 4.70 12.65
CA SER A 366 -3.26 3.69 12.46
C SER A 366 -4.33 4.15 11.48
N LYS A 367 -4.82 5.39 11.62
CA LYS A 367 -5.81 5.96 10.70
C LYS A 367 -5.29 6.02 9.27
N LEU A 368 -4.06 6.53 9.06
CA LEU A 368 -3.48 6.62 7.72
C LEU A 368 -3.32 5.25 7.08
N LEU A 369 -2.78 4.26 7.80
CA LEU A 369 -2.63 2.90 7.28
C LEU A 369 -3.98 2.25 6.95
N ILE A 370 -5.02 2.43 7.78
CA ILE A 370 -6.37 1.93 7.47
C ILE A 370 -6.90 2.57 6.18
N GLN A 371 -6.68 3.87 5.96
CA GLN A 371 -7.07 4.55 4.71
C GLN A 371 -6.32 4.00 3.50
N ARG A 372 -5.02 3.71 3.63
CA ARG A 372 -4.20 3.15 2.54
C ARG A 372 -4.52 1.69 2.22
N LEU A 373 -5.00 0.92 3.19
CA LEU A 373 -5.26 -0.52 3.01
C LEU A 373 -6.74 -0.86 2.78
N VAL A 374 -7.67 -0.31 3.57
CA VAL A 374 -9.03 -0.86 3.70
C VAL A 374 -10.12 0.09 3.22
N LYS A 375 -10.25 1.27 3.84
CA LYS A 375 -11.38 2.19 3.60
C LYS A 375 -11.07 3.64 3.96
N SER A 376 -11.71 4.60 3.29
CA SER A 376 -11.43 6.03 3.49
C SER A 376 -11.93 6.58 4.83
N ASN A 377 -13.00 5.99 5.40
CA ASN A 377 -13.68 6.50 6.61
C ASN A 377 -13.82 5.41 7.69
N PRO A 378 -12.73 4.94 8.31
CA PRO A 378 -12.83 3.98 9.42
C PRO A 378 -13.53 4.59 10.63
N THR A 379 -14.28 3.77 11.37
CA THR A 379 -14.88 4.24 12.64
C THR A 379 -13.82 4.58 13.68
N PRO A 380 -14.14 5.45 14.65
CA PRO A 380 -13.28 5.67 15.80
C PRO A 380 -12.93 4.37 16.53
N GLU A 381 -13.90 3.46 16.68
CA GLU A 381 -13.67 2.18 17.35
C GLU A 381 -12.65 1.31 16.61
N TYR A 382 -12.67 1.30 15.28
CA TYR A 382 -11.67 0.59 14.48
C TYR A 382 -10.28 1.22 14.62
N ILE A 383 -10.17 2.54 14.50
CA ILE A 383 -8.90 3.25 14.74
C ILE A 383 -8.39 2.94 16.15
N GLY A 384 -9.24 2.99 17.17
CA GLY A 384 -8.89 2.73 18.55
C GLY A 384 -8.36 1.33 18.80
N ARG A 385 -8.94 0.30 18.19
CA ARG A 385 -8.45 -1.09 18.31
C ARG A 385 -7.05 -1.23 17.70
N VAL A 386 -6.83 -0.70 16.51
CA VAL A 386 -5.53 -0.76 15.82
C VAL A 386 -4.48 0.08 16.56
N ALA A 387 -4.85 1.27 17.01
CA ALA A 387 -3.96 2.15 17.76
C ALA A 387 -3.52 1.51 19.10
N GLN A 388 -4.37 0.73 19.76
CA GLN A 388 -3.97 -0.02 20.95
C GLN A 388 -2.96 -1.13 20.64
N VAL A 389 -3.09 -1.79 19.48
CA VAL A 389 -2.08 -2.75 19.01
C VAL A 389 -0.76 -2.03 18.68
N PHE A 390 -0.82 -0.84 18.08
CA PHE A 390 0.37 -0.02 17.89
C PHE A 390 1.02 0.33 19.23
N VAL A 391 0.25 0.71 20.26
CA VAL A 391 0.78 1.01 21.60
C VAL A 391 1.41 -0.21 22.25
N ASN A 392 0.82 -1.39 22.06
CA ASN A 392 1.30 -2.65 22.59
C ASN A 392 0.75 -3.83 21.76
N ASN A 393 1.66 -4.54 21.08
CA ASN A 393 1.32 -5.71 20.24
C ASN A 393 0.85 -6.96 21.01
N GLY A 394 0.70 -6.88 22.33
CA GLY A 394 0.39 -8.00 23.23
C GLY A 394 1.62 -8.56 23.95
N GLU A 395 2.83 -8.20 23.53
CA GLU A 395 4.11 -8.58 24.15
C GLU A 395 4.84 -7.41 24.82
N GLY A 396 4.22 -6.24 24.87
CA GLY A 396 4.80 -5.02 25.44
C GLY A 396 5.65 -4.22 24.44
N VAL A 397 5.58 -4.52 23.15
CA VAL A 397 6.30 -3.80 22.09
C VAL A 397 5.37 -2.77 21.46
N LYS A 398 5.78 -1.51 21.49
CA LYS A 398 5.12 -0.40 20.79
C LYS A 398 5.67 -0.31 19.37
N GLY A 399 4.82 0.02 18.39
CA GLY A 399 5.20 0.33 17.01
C GLY A 399 5.48 -0.89 16.12
N ASP A 400 5.07 -2.09 16.53
CA ASP A 400 5.19 -3.31 15.71
C ASP A 400 4.24 -3.24 14.50
N LEU A 401 4.78 -2.96 13.31
CA LEU A 401 4.00 -2.77 12.09
C LEU A 401 3.42 -4.09 11.55
N ALA A 402 4.02 -5.24 11.87
CA ALA A 402 3.47 -6.55 11.52
C ALA A 402 2.15 -6.79 12.28
N ALA A 403 2.16 -6.54 13.59
CA ALA A 403 0.98 -6.65 14.43
C ALA A 403 -0.11 -5.64 14.03
N VAL A 404 0.28 -4.42 13.68
CA VAL A 404 -0.64 -3.37 13.19
C VAL A 404 -1.28 -3.78 11.86
N ALA A 405 -0.51 -4.24 10.88
CA ALA A 405 -1.03 -4.70 9.60
C ALA A 405 -2.05 -5.84 9.78
N LYS A 406 -1.73 -6.80 10.65
CA LYS A 406 -2.63 -7.91 11.00
C LYS A 406 -3.91 -7.42 11.67
N ALA A 407 -3.81 -6.49 12.62
CA ALA A 407 -4.96 -5.89 13.29
C ALA A 407 -5.88 -5.14 12.33
N ILE A 408 -5.32 -4.42 11.35
CA ILE A 408 -6.09 -3.74 10.29
C ILE A 408 -6.83 -4.78 9.43
N LEU A 409 -6.10 -5.74 8.85
CA LEU A 409 -6.68 -6.62 7.84
C LEU A 409 -7.66 -7.66 8.40
N LEU A 410 -7.62 -7.94 9.71
CA LEU A 410 -8.48 -8.90 10.39
C LEU A 410 -9.59 -8.25 11.22
N ASP A 411 -9.67 -6.93 11.29
CA ASP A 411 -10.70 -6.24 12.07
C ASP A 411 -12.12 -6.59 11.57
N ASP A 412 -13.05 -6.72 12.50
CA ASP A 412 -14.46 -7.03 12.20
C ASP A 412 -15.06 -6.01 11.22
N GLU A 413 -14.73 -4.71 11.33
CA GLU A 413 -15.21 -3.69 10.40
C GLU A 413 -14.71 -3.92 8.97
N ALA A 414 -13.53 -4.51 8.83
CA ALA A 414 -12.97 -4.84 7.53
C ALA A 414 -13.56 -6.15 6.98
N ARG A 415 -13.90 -7.13 7.84
CA ARG A 415 -14.25 -8.51 7.43
C ARG A 415 -15.75 -8.80 7.41
N ASP A 416 -16.54 -8.14 8.23
CA ASP A 416 -17.97 -8.43 8.35
C ASP A 416 -18.79 -7.89 7.18
N CYS A 417 -19.79 -8.67 6.77
CA CYS A 417 -20.62 -8.33 5.62
C CYS A 417 -21.53 -7.13 5.87
N GLU A 418 -21.79 -6.76 7.13
CA GLU A 418 -22.65 -5.61 7.47
C GLU A 418 -22.06 -4.28 6.99
N TRP A 419 -20.74 -4.18 6.92
CA TRP A 419 -20.03 -2.98 6.48
C TRP A 419 -19.99 -2.81 4.97
N ILE A 420 -20.27 -3.84 4.18
CA ILE A 420 -20.18 -3.77 2.72
C ILE A 420 -21.17 -2.75 2.12
N GLU A 421 -22.34 -2.62 2.74
CA GLU A 421 -23.41 -1.71 2.32
C GLU A 421 -23.45 -0.40 3.12
N ASP A 422 -22.52 -0.22 4.07
CA ASP A 422 -22.43 1.02 4.83
C ASP A 422 -21.86 2.15 3.97
N ILE A 423 -22.43 3.35 4.11
CA ILE A 423 -22.05 4.53 3.31
C ILE A 423 -20.62 5.02 3.60
N SER A 424 -20.08 4.73 4.78
CA SER A 424 -18.70 5.04 5.16
C SER A 424 -17.69 4.02 4.63
N SER A 425 -18.18 2.92 4.03
CA SER A 425 -17.34 1.80 3.65
C SER A 425 -16.73 1.95 2.27
N GLY A 426 -15.56 1.32 2.13
CA GLY A 426 -14.78 1.30 0.90
C GLY A 426 -13.94 2.54 0.65
N LYS A 427 -13.32 2.54 -0.53
CA LYS A 427 -12.52 3.64 -1.08
C LYS A 427 -12.44 3.50 -2.61
N MET A 428 -12.01 4.56 -3.29
CA MET A 428 -11.69 4.42 -4.72
C MET A 428 -10.39 3.63 -4.88
N ARG A 429 -10.38 2.69 -5.83
CA ARG A 429 -9.14 2.02 -6.26
C ARG A 429 -8.26 3.03 -6.98
N GLU A 430 -7.09 3.24 -6.40
CA GLU A 430 -6.04 4.08 -6.95
C GLU A 430 -5.66 3.65 -8.38
N PRO A 431 -5.37 4.60 -9.31
CA PRO A 431 -5.05 4.27 -10.70
C PRO A 431 -3.93 3.24 -10.87
N MET A 432 -2.83 3.37 -10.12
CA MET A 432 -1.71 2.43 -10.19
C MET A 432 -2.10 1.02 -9.73
N ILE A 433 -2.94 0.90 -8.70
CA ILE A 433 -3.44 -0.39 -8.21
C ILE A 433 -4.31 -1.06 -9.26
N ARG A 434 -5.17 -0.31 -9.95
CA ARG A 434 -5.99 -0.85 -11.05
C ARG A 434 -5.13 -1.40 -12.20
N TYR A 435 -4.01 -0.75 -12.48
CA TYR A 435 -3.06 -1.19 -13.50
C TYR A 435 -2.29 -2.46 -13.07
N ASN A 436 -1.78 -2.50 -11.82
CA ASN A 436 -1.16 -3.70 -11.28
C ASN A 436 -2.12 -4.89 -11.21
N GLN A 437 -3.38 -4.65 -10.86
CA GLN A 437 -4.38 -5.70 -10.72
C GLN A 437 -4.59 -6.48 -12.01
N ILE A 438 -4.69 -5.83 -13.17
CA ILE A 438 -4.83 -6.55 -14.45
C ILE A 438 -3.56 -7.34 -14.82
N LEU A 439 -2.37 -6.80 -14.56
CA LEU A 439 -1.11 -7.49 -14.84
C LEU A 439 -0.98 -8.76 -13.98
N LYS A 440 -1.26 -8.66 -12.68
CA LYS A 440 -1.21 -9.79 -11.74
C LYS A 440 -2.35 -10.78 -11.94
N ALA A 441 -3.53 -10.32 -12.33
CA ALA A 441 -4.71 -11.17 -12.55
C ALA A 441 -4.53 -12.20 -13.66
N PHE A 442 -3.67 -11.88 -14.64
CA PHE A 442 -3.43 -12.69 -15.84
C PHE A 442 -1.93 -12.97 -16.04
N ASP A 443 -1.21 -13.15 -14.94
CA ASP A 443 0.18 -13.64 -14.91
C ASP A 443 1.11 -12.97 -15.95
N ALA A 444 1.14 -11.64 -15.94
CA ALA A 444 1.96 -10.86 -16.86
C ALA A 444 3.42 -11.34 -16.85
N SER A 445 3.92 -11.73 -18.02
CA SER A 445 5.25 -12.33 -18.16
C SER A 445 5.84 -12.12 -19.55
N ASN A 446 7.16 -12.29 -19.65
CA ASN A 446 7.91 -12.39 -20.90
C ASN A 446 8.97 -13.52 -20.79
N GLU A 447 9.58 -13.90 -21.91
CA GLU A 447 10.52 -15.03 -21.94
C GLU A 447 11.90 -14.67 -21.37
N SER A 448 12.29 -13.39 -21.41
CA SER A 448 13.57 -12.92 -20.89
C SER A 448 13.59 -12.66 -19.38
N GLY A 449 12.42 -12.54 -18.76
CA GLY A 449 12.26 -12.12 -17.35
C GLY A 449 12.46 -10.62 -17.11
N LYS A 450 12.61 -9.80 -18.17
CA LYS A 450 12.85 -8.35 -18.04
C LYS A 450 11.53 -7.59 -17.97
N MET A 451 10.93 -7.48 -16.77
CA MET A 451 9.69 -6.71 -16.57
C MET A 451 10.01 -5.21 -16.34
N TRP A 452 10.81 -4.62 -17.24
CA TRP A 452 11.48 -3.32 -17.05
C TRP A 452 10.68 -2.18 -17.66
N SER A 453 9.74 -1.62 -16.90
CA SER A 453 8.94 -0.46 -17.32
C SER A 453 9.54 0.86 -16.83
N VAL A 454 9.54 1.87 -17.71
CA VAL A 454 9.91 3.25 -17.35
C VAL A 454 8.80 3.99 -16.59
N GLY A 455 7.64 3.36 -16.41
CA GLY A 455 6.51 3.91 -15.67
C GLY A 455 5.73 4.98 -16.42
N TRP A 456 5.77 5.03 -17.75
CA TRP A 456 5.01 6.04 -18.51
C TRP A 456 3.49 5.86 -18.34
N ILE A 457 3.02 4.61 -18.38
CA ILE A 457 1.60 4.28 -18.22
C ILE A 457 1.02 4.77 -16.86
N PRO A 458 1.60 4.40 -15.70
CA PRO A 458 1.12 4.89 -14.40
C PRO A 458 1.29 6.41 -14.22
N ASP A 459 2.31 7.03 -14.81
CA ASP A 459 2.46 8.50 -14.82
C ASP A 459 1.34 9.20 -15.58
N GLU A 460 0.90 8.65 -16.72
CA GLU A 460 -0.25 9.18 -17.46
C GLU A 460 -1.54 9.14 -16.64
N LEU A 461 -1.65 8.18 -15.72
CA LEU A 461 -2.73 8.05 -14.75
C LEU A 461 -2.54 8.93 -13.50
N GLY A 462 -1.42 9.64 -13.39
CA GLY A 462 -1.12 10.61 -12.34
C GLY A 462 -0.61 10.01 -11.03
N GLN A 463 -0.14 8.76 -11.03
CA GLN A 463 0.37 8.11 -9.81
C GLN A 463 1.38 7.00 -10.12
N HIS A 464 2.61 7.16 -9.63
CA HIS A 464 3.67 6.15 -9.61
C HIS A 464 4.37 6.17 -8.23
N PRO A 465 4.87 5.05 -7.68
CA PRO A 465 5.55 5.06 -6.38
C PRO A 465 6.73 6.03 -6.36
N MET A 466 6.80 6.83 -5.29
CA MET A 466 7.78 7.92 -5.13
C MET A 466 7.79 8.94 -6.28
N ALA A 467 6.67 9.18 -6.96
CA ALA A 467 6.51 10.21 -7.99
C ALA A 467 5.55 11.33 -7.54
N SER A 468 5.55 11.63 -6.25
CA SER A 468 4.56 12.52 -5.66
C SER A 468 4.79 13.98 -6.03
N PRO A 469 3.76 14.75 -6.44
CA PRO A 469 3.96 16.13 -6.87
C PRO A 469 4.25 17.12 -5.73
N SER A 470 4.06 16.70 -4.46
CA SER A 470 4.31 17.55 -3.29
C SER A 470 4.49 16.74 -2.01
N VAL A 471 4.92 17.42 -0.94
CA VAL A 471 5.00 16.85 0.42
C VAL A 471 3.65 16.36 0.97
N PHE A 472 2.53 16.79 0.39
CA PHE A 472 1.17 16.36 0.77
C PHE A 472 0.70 15.09 0.06
N ASN A 473 1.60 14.43 -0.65
CA ASN A 473 1.36 13.28 -1.49
C ASN A 473 0.51 13.57 -2.75
N PHE A 474 0.05 12.51 -3.43
CA PHE A 474 -0.90 12.52 -4.54
C PHE A 474 -2.30 13.03 -4.15
N PHE A 475 -2.67 12.84 -2.89
CA PHE A 475 -3.96 13.21 -2.34
C PHE A 475 -3.89 13.40 -0.82
N LEU A 476 -4.69 14.32 -0.29
CA LEU A 476 -4.77 14.58 1.14
C LEU A 476 -5.61 13.50 1.84
N PRO A 477 -5.18 12.97 3.01
CA PRO A 477 -5.99 12.05 3.81
C PRO A 477 -7.36 12.60 4.25
N SER A 478 -7.52 13.92 4.20
CA SER A 478 -8.76 14.65 4.52
C SER A 478 -9.52 15.16 3.30
N TYR A 479 -9.09 14.86 2.07
CA TYR A 479 -9.77 15.35 0.88
C TYR A 479 -11.21 14.81 0.81
N ALA A 480 -12.15 15.68 0.51
CA ALA A 480 -13.56 15.35 0.32
C ALA A 480 -14.08 16.09 -0.92
N PRO A 481 -14.53 15.38 -1.97
CA PRO A 481 -15.16 16.02 -3.11
C PRO A 481 -16.48 16.67 -2.69
N SER A 482 -16.81 17.80 -3.31
CA SER A 482 -18.07 18.50 -3.04
C SER A 482 -19.28 17.64 -3.41
N GLY A 483 -20.28 17.61 -2.53
CA GLY A 483 -21.54 16.88 -2.73
C GLY A 483 -21.76 15.81 -1.64
N PRO A 484 -22.36 14.65 -1.97
CA PRO A 484 -22.82 13.69 -0.96
C PRO A 484 -21.77 13.25 0.06
N VAL A 485 -20.50 13.18 -0.33
CA VAL A 485 -19.36 12.83 0.55
C VAL A 485 -19.16 13.93 1.60
N SER A 486 -18.88 15.16 1.16
CA SER A 486 -18.69 16.30 2.07
C SER A 486 -19.96 16.64 2.87
N ASP A 487 -21.15 16.51 2.28
CA ASP A 487 -22.45 16.76 2.92
C ASP A 487 -22.71 15.80 4.09
N SER A 488 -22.09 14.62 4.04
CA SER A 488 -22.15 13.59 5.09
C SER A 488 -20.95 13.66 6.05
N ALA A 489 -20.11 14.69 5.95
CA ALA A 489 -18.86 14.84 6.71
C ALA A 489 -17.89 13.65 6.54
N LEU A 490 -17.93 12.99 5.38
CA LEU A 490 -16.99 11.92 5.00
C LEU A 490 -15.84 12.48 4.16
N VAL A 491 -14.77 11.70 4.04
CA VAL A 491 -13.63 11.95 3.17
C VAL A 491 -13.54 10.87 2.08
N ALA A 492 -12.91 11.19 0.97
CA ALA A 492 -12.62 10.25 -0.11
C ALA A 492 -11.28 10.61 -0.76
N PRO A 493 -10.15 10.37 -0.07
CA PRO A 493 -8.83 10.88 -0.48
C PRO A 493 -8.48 10.62 -1.94
N GLU A 494 -8.62 9.37 -2.38
CA GLU A 494 -8.20 8.90 -3.70
C GLU A 494 -8.98 9.56 -4.85
N PHE A 495 -10.14 10.20 -4.57
CA PHE A 495 -10.88 10.97 -5.56
C PHE A 495 -10.20 12.29 -5.95
N GLU A 496 -9.21 12.78 -5.20
CA GLU A 496 -8.46 13.99 -5.58
C GLU A 496 -7.71 13.79 -6.90
N LEU A 497 -7.29 12.55 -7.19
CA LEU A 497 -6.72 12.17 -8.48
C LEU A 497 -7.78 12.10 -9.60
N LEU A 498 -9.06 11.94 -9.28
CA LEU A 498 -10.09 11.75 -10.29
C LEU A 498 -10.53 13.08 -10.90
N ASN A 499 -10.04 13.37 -12.10
CA ASN A 499 -10.48 14.48 -12.92
C ASN A 499 -10.86 14.02 -14.34
N SER A 500 -11.45 14.91 -15.13
CA SER A 500 -11.92 14.59 -16.49
C SER A 500 -10.81 14.08 -17.41
N ALA A 501 -9.56 14.52 -17.23
CA ALA A 501 -8.45 14.05 -18.05
C ALA A 501 -8.04 12.62 -17.65
N ILE A 502 -7.82 12.36 -16.36
CA ILE A 502 -7.45 11.03 -15.85
C ILE A 502 -8.56 10.01 -16.13
N ALA A 503 -9.84 10.38 -16.00
CA ALA A 503 -10.96 9.50 -16.31
C ALA A 503 -10.96 9.04 -17.78
N ILE A 504 -10.73 9.96 -18.73
CA ILE A 504 -10.66 9.65 -20.17
C ILE A 504 -9.40 8.85 -20.48
N LYS A 505 -8.24 9.24 -19.92
CA LYS A 505 -6.97 8.52 -20.11
C LYS A 505 -7.07 7.07 -19.66
N TYR A 506 -7.68 6.81 -18.49
CA TYR A 506 -7.86 5.46 -17.98
C TYR A 506 -8.69 4.58 -18.92
N ILE A 507 -9.76 5.12 -19.50
CA ILE A 507 -10.59 4.42 -20.48
C ILE A 507 -9.77 4.06 -21.73
N ASN A 508 -9.02 5.04 -22.28
CA ASN A 508 -8.19 4.82 -23.46
C ASN A 508 -7.07 3.82 -23.20
N LEU A 509 -6.36 3.94 -22.07
CA LEU A 509 -5.30 3.03 -21.68
C LEU A 509 -5.82 1.59 -21.56
N THR A 510 -6.97 1.41 -20.90
CA THR A 510 -7.57 0.07 -20.77
C THR A 510 -7.91 -0.53 -22.15
N ALA A 511 -8.34 0.30 -23.10
CA ALA A 511 -8.56 -0.12 -24.48
C ALA A 511 -7.25 -0.48 -25.20
N ASP A 512 -6.19 0.33 -25.04
CA ASP A 512 -4.87 0.07 -25.63
C ASP A 512 -4.23 -1.21 -25.08
N MET A 513 -4.38 -1.47 -23.78
CA MET A 513 -3.93 -2.74 -23.17
C MET A 513 -4.66 -3.94 -23.78
N LEU A 514 -5.99 -3.92 -23.82
CA LEU A 514 -6.76 -5.11 -24.19
C LEU A 514 -6.83 -5.33 -25.71
N PHE A 515 -6.98 -4.25 -26.49
CA PHE A 515 -7.18 -4.31 -27.93
C PHE A 515 -5.93 -3.94 -28.75
N GLY A 516 -5.00 -3.17 -28.16
CA GLY A 516 -3.68 -2.90 -28.73
C GLY A 516 -2.61 -3.90 -28.30
N GLU A 517 -2.86 -4.68 -27.23
CA GLU A 517 -1.93 -5.67 -26.64
C GLU A 517 -0.62 -5.04 -26.16
N ILE A 518 -0.70 -3.81 -25.65
CA ILE A 518 0.39 -3.06 -25.01
C ILE A 518 0.14 -3.12 -23.50
N TYR A 519 0.65 -4.16 -22.84
CA TYR A 519 0.35 -4.42 -21.43
C TYR A 519 1.29 -3.68 -20.48
N LEU A 520 2.58 -3.66 -20.79
CA LEU A 520 3.64 -3.01 -20.03
C LEU A 520 4.58 -2.31 -21.00
N ASP A 521 4.96 -1.08 -20.68
CA ASP A 521 5.92 -0.25 -21.41
C ASP A 521 7.36 -0.74 -21.15
N ALA A 522 7.64 -2.00 -21.47
CA ALA A 522 8.94 -2.62 -21.26
C ALA A 522 10.00 -2.10 -22.25
N ILE A 523 11.16 -1.70 -21.73
CA ILE A 523 12.26 -1.09 -22.50
C ILE A 523 13.59 -1.72 -22.11
N THR A 524 14.34 -2.18 -23.12
CA THR A 524 15.66 -2.82 -22.92
C THR A 524 16.75 -2.27 -23.85
N LEU A 525 16.41 -1.25 -24.67
CA LEU A 525 17.30 -0.64 -25.65
C LEU A 525 17.68 0.80 -25.26
N ALA A 526 18.94 1.16 -25.53
CA ALA A 526 19.41 2.54 -25.48
C ALA A 526 18.78 3.40 -26.59
N HIS A 527 18.64 4.71 -26.34
CA HIS A 527 18.24 5.65 -27.37
C HIS A 527 19.41 5.98 -28.32
N PRO A 528 19.20 5.99 -29.65
CA PRO A 528 20.25 6.16 -30.66
C PRO A 528 20.62 7.62 -30.91
N ASP A 529 19.78 8.57 -30.45
CA ASP A 529 20.00 10.00 -30.64
C ASP A 529 20.16 10.77 -29.31
N ASP A 530 19.82 10.16 -28.17
CA ASP A 530 19.81 10.80 -26.84
C ASP A 530 20.72 10.02 -25.88
N ILE A 531 21.95 10.50 -25.73
CA ILE A 531 23.00 9.84 -24.94
C ILE A 531 22.56 9.72 -23.48
N GLY A 532 22.68 8.52 -22.90
CA GLY A 532 22.37 8.25 -21.49
C GLY A 532 20.89 7.99 -21.19
N TYR A 533 20.05 7.94 -22.22
CA TYR A 533 18.62 7.65 -22.08
C TYR A 533 18.25 6.29 -22.69
N PRO A 534 17.35 5.51 -22.06
CA PRO A 534 16.70 4.38 -22.70
C PRO A 534 15.79 4.90 -23.81
N TRP A 535 15.26 4.00 -24.64
CA TRP A 535 14.26 4.39 -25.64
C TRP A 535 13.04 5.07 -24.99
N TRP A 536 12.29 5.87 -25.75
CA TRP A 536 11.15 6.66 -25.26
C TRP A 536 9.80 5.93 -25.28
N ASP A 537 9.75 4.78 -25.93
CA ASP A 537 8.55 3.99 -26.20
C ASP A 537 8.92 2.50 -26.06
N VAL A 538 7.94 1.61 -26.17
CA VAL A 538 8.13 0.16 -26.15
C VAL A 538 9.22 -0.25 -27.13
N ALA A 539 10.35 -0.72 -26.62
CA ALA A 539 11.52 -1.05 -27.41
C ALA A 539 12.27 -2.24 -26.81
N PHE A 540 12.31 -3.30 -27.59
CA PHE A 540 12.84 -4.60 -27.19
C PHE A 540 14.15 -4.88 -27.90
N GLU A 541 15.12 -5.38 -27.14
CA GLU A 541 16.36 -5.93 -27.68
C GLU A 541 16.05 -7.21 -28.46
N THR A 542 15.14 -8.01 -27.91
CA THR A 542 14.75 -9.30 -28.46
C THR A 542 13.23 -9.51 -28.37
N PRO A 543 12.59 -10.27 -29.29
CA PRO A 543 11.16 -10.60 -29.18
C PRO A 543 10.76 -11.23 -27.84
N GLU A 544 11.71 -11.88 -27.16
CA GLU A 544 11.60 -12.51 -25.84
C GLU A 544 11.31 -11.50 -24.72
N ASP A 545 11.57 -10.20 -24.91
CA ASP A 545 11.29 -9.14 -23.94
C ASP A 545 9.81 -8.69 -23.97
N LYS A 546 9.04 -9.11 -24.98
CA LYS A 546 7.64 -8.70 -25.13
C LYS A 546 6.77 -9.29 -24.02
N VAL A 547 6.12 -8.43 -23.24
CA VAL A 547 5.18 -8.82 -22.20
C VAL A 547 3.86 -9.30 -22.79
N SER A 548 3.33 -10.38 -22.21
CA SER A 548 2.03 -10.98 -22.54
C SER A 548 1.23 -11.29 -21.28
N LEU A 549 -0.09 -11.45 -21.43
CA LEU A 549 -1.01 -11.90 -20.38
C LEU A 549 -1.52 -13.30 -20.71
N ASP A 550 -1.67 -14.15 -19.70
CA ASP A 550 -2.32 -15.46 -19.82
C ASP A 550 -3.82 -15.34 -19.61
N PHE A 551 -4.58 -15.56 -20.69
CA PHE A 551 -6.04 -15.56 -20.70
C PHE A 551 -6.64 -16.97 -20.90
N SER A 552 -5.83 -18.02 -20.78
CA SER A 552 -6.19 -19.36 -21.24
C SER A 552 -7.46 -19.89 -20.56
N ASP A 553 -7.56 -19.75 -19.24
CA ASP A 553 -8.69 -20.21 -18.44
C ASP A 553 -9.97 -19.42 -18.76
N GLU A 554 -9.92 -18.09 -18.75
CA GLU A 554 -11.09 -17.25 -18.99
C GLU A 554 -11.54 -17.35 -20.45
N THR A 555 -10.62 -17.57 -21.40
CA THR A 555 -10.96 -17.80 -22.81
C THR A 555 -11.68 -19.14 -22.99
N ALA A 556 -11.29 -20.17 -22.24
CA ALA A 556 -12.00 -21.46 -22.23
C ALA A 556 -13.42 -21.32 -21.67
N LEU A 557 -13.61 -20.51 -20.63
CA LEU A 557 -14.93 -20.15 -20.09
C LEU A 557 -15.74 -19.34 -21.11
N ALA A 558 -15.15 -18.32 -21.76
CA ALA A 558 -15.81 -17.51 -22.78
C ALA A 558 -16.34 -18.34 -23.96
N ALA A 559 -15.70 -19.47 -24.26
CA ALA A 559 -16.09 -20.39 -25.32
C ALA A 559 -17.26 -21.31 -24.95
N THR A 560 -17.49 -21.55 -23.65
CA THR A 560 -18.39 -22.63 -23.17
C THR A 560 -19.49 -22.14 -22.23
N ASP A 561 -19.18 -21.20 -21.34
CA ASP A 561 -20.07 -20.66 -20.31
C ASP A 561 -19.70 -19.20 -19.98
N ILE A 562 -20.38 -18.26 -20.64
CA ILE A 562 -20.21 -16.81 -20.41
C ILE A 562 -20.60 -16.44 -18.97
N SER A 563 -21.57 -17.13 -18.36
CA SER A 563 -21.97 -16.84 -16.98
C SER A 563 -20.86 -17.22 -15.99
N ALA A 564 -20.19 -18.36 -16.22
CA ALA A 564 -19.02 -18.76 -15.44
C ALA A 564 -17.83 -17.81 -15.65
N MET A 565 -17.57 -17.37 -16.88
CA MET A 565 -16.56 -16.34 -17.17
C MET A 565 -16.84 -15.06 -16.36
N MET A 566 -18.09 -14.55 -16.40
CA MET A 566 -18.47 -13.34 -15.66
C MET A 566 -18.38 -13.53 -14.15
N ALA A 567 -18.72 -14.70 -13.62
CA ALA A 567 -18.56 -15.00 -12.19
C ALA A 567 -17.08 -14.97 -11.77
N ARG A 568 -16.20 -15.57 -12.58
CA ARG A 568 -14.74 -15.57 -12.34
C ARG A 568 -14.17 -14.15 -12.38
N LEU A 569 -14.50 -13.36 -13.41
CA LEU A 569 -14.04 -11.97 -13.53
C LEU A 569 -14.56 -11.08 -12.40
N ASN A 570 -15.81 -11.27 -11.96
CA ASN A 570 -16.37 -10.53 -10.82
C ASN A 570 -15.59 -10.82 -9.53
N ILE A 571 -15.22 -12.08 -9.28
CA ILE A 571 -14.37 -12.45 -8.14
C ILE A 571 -12.99 -11.80 -8.27
N LEU A 572 -12.34 -11.97 -9.42
CA LEU A 572 -10.95 -11.53 -9.66
C LEU A 572 -10.78 -10.01 -9.54
N PHE A 573 -11.73 -9.24 -10.07
CA PHE A 573 -11.62 -7.77 -10.10
C PHE A 573 -12.34 -7.06 -8.95
N ALA A 574 -13.54 -7.52 -8.61
CA ALA A 574 -14.45 -6.82 -7.71
C ALA A 574 -14.76 -7.59 -6.42
N GLY A 575 -14.10 -8.71 -6.14
CA GLY A 575 -14.39 -9.51 -4.94
C GLY A 575 -15.81 -10.10 -4.93
N GLY A 576 -16.46 -10.19 -6.10
CA GLY A 576 -17.85 -10.62 -6.21
C GLY A 576 -18.88 -9.51 -5.99
N MET A 577 -18.47 -8.24 -5.99
CA MET A 577 -19.31 -7.08 -5.65
C MET A 577 -19.90 -6.32 -6.86
N LEU A 578 -19.69 -6.77 -8.10
CA LEU A 578 -20.39 -6.18 -9.24
C LEU A 578 -21.91 -6.31 -9.05
N SER A 579 -22.65 -5.26 -9.38
CA SER A 579 -24.11 -5.27 -9.32
C SER A 579 -24.71 -6.22 -10.36
N GLU A 580 -25.92 -6.70 -10.09
CA GLU A 580 -26.67 -7.53 -11.06
C GLU A 580 -26.90 -6.78 -12.39
N GLU A 581 -27.10 -5.46 -12.33
CA GLU A 581 -27.26 -4.60 -13.50
C GLU A 581 -25.98 -4.57 -14.36
N THR A 582 -24.81 -4.35 -13.74
CA THR A 582 -23.51 -4.39 -14.43
C THR A 582 -23.26 -5.75 -15.06
N ILE A 583 -23.44 -6.85 -14.31
CA ILE A 583 -23.23 -8.22 -14.80
C ILE A 583 -24.16 -8.51 -15.99
N SER A 584 -25.45 -8.21 -15.87
CA SER A 584 -26.44 -8.42 -16.92
C SER A 584 -26.09 -7.65 -18.19
N THR A 585 -25.75 -6.37 -18.04
CA THR A 585 -25.43 -5.49 -19.17
C THR A 585 -24.21 -5.98 -19.94
N ILE A 586 -23.13 -6.33 -19.23
CA ILE A 586 -21.90 -6.83 -19.86
C ILE A 586 -22.16 -8.18 -20.53
N THR A 587 -22.89 -9.07 -19.85
CA THR A 587 -23.23 -10.40 -20.40
C THR A 587 -24.01 -10.28 -21.71
N GLU A 588 -25.00 -9.39 -21.78
CA GLU A 588 -25.78 -9.14 -23.00
C GLU A 588 -24.90 -8.61 -24.16
N ILE A 589 -23.92 -7.75 -23.86
CA ILE A 589 -23.00 -7.19 -24.87
C ILE A 589 -22.06 -8.27 -25.43
N VAL A 590 -21.58 -9.20 -24.60
CA VAL A 590 -20.57 -10.20 -25.02
C VAL A 590 -21.19 -11.51 -25.50
N ASP A 591 -22.46 -11.79 -25.18
CA ASP A 591 -23.20 -12.98 -25.66
C ASP A 591 -23.68 -12.82 -27.11
N VAL A 592 -22.71 -12.59 -27.99
CA VAL A 592 -22.90 -12.41 -29.42
C VAL A 592 -22.21 -13.55 -30.16
N THR A 593 -22.98 -14.28 -30.97
CA THR A 593 -22.55 -15.55 -31.58
C THR A 593 -21.40 -15.44 -32.58
N PHE A 594 -21.17 -14.27 -33.17
CA PHE A 594 -20.08 -14.06 -34.14
C PHE A 594 -18.76 -13.59 -33.50
N LEU A 595 -18.74 -13.28 -32.20
CA LEU A 595 -17.52 -12.89 -31.51
C LEU A 595 -16.73 -14.14 -31.12
N GLU A 596 -15.43 -14.12 -31.42
CA GLU A 596 -14.50 -15.14 -30.93
C GLU A 596 -14.38 -15.07 -29.40
N PRO A 597 -14.16 -16.21 -28.70
CA PRO A 597 -14.09 -16.25 -27.23
C PRO A 597 -13.12 -15.23 -26.62
N ALA A 598 -11.92 -15.08 -27.19
CA ALA A 598 -10.93 -14.11 -26.73
C ALA A 598 -11.42 -12.65 -26.86
N VAL A 599 -12.22 -12.34 -27.87
CA VAL A 599 -12.81 -11.00 -28.04
C VAL A 599 -13.90 -10.76 -27.01
N LYS A 600 -14.75 -11.76 -26.74
CA LYS A 600 -15.76 -11.68 -25.67
C LYS A 600 -15.12 -11.38 -24.33
N LEU A 601 -14.05 -12.10 -24.00
CA LEU A 601 -13.28 -11.91 -22.77
C LEU A 601 -12.71 -10.50 -22.67
N LYS A 602 -11.97 -10.04 -23.69
CA LYS A 602 -11.36 -8.70 -23.69
C LYS A 602 -12.41 -7.59 -23.57
N VAL A 603 -13.56 -7.72 -24.23
CA VAL A 603 -14.68 -6.76 -24.09
C VAL A 603 -15.27 -6.80 -22.67
N ALA A 604 -15.45 -7.99 -22.08
CA ALA A 604 -15.93 -8.12 -20.71
C ALA A 604 -14.97 -7.46 -19.70
N ILE A 605 -13.66 -7.75 -19.79
CA ILE A 605 -12.63 -7.14 -18.93
C ILE A 605 -12.66 -5.62 -19.10
N TYR A 606 -12.65 -5.11 -20.33
CA TYR A 606 -12.70 -3.67 -20.60
C TYR A 606 -13.89 -2.99 -19.91
N LEU A 607 -15.10 -3.55 -20.08
CA LEU A 607 -16.32 -2.99 -19.50
C LEU A 607 -16.35 -3.07 -17.98
N ILE A 608 -15.81 -4.15 -17.38
CA ILE A 608 -15.66 -4.25 -15.92
C ILE A 608 -14.72 -3.16 -15.41
N LEU A 609 -13.53 -3.02 -16.00
CA LEU A 609 -12.49 -2.12 -15.50
C LEU A 609 -12.90 -0.63 -15.57
N ILE A 610 -13.75 -0.25 -16.51
CA ILE A 610 -14.26 1.14 -16.59
C ILE A 610 -15.57 1.35 -15.81
N SER A 611 -16.12 0.31 -15.17
CA SER A 611 -17.39 0.41 -14.45
C SER A 611 -17.23 1.09 -13.08
N PRO A 612 -18.22 1.87 -12.62
CA PRO A 612 -18.20 2.41 -11.25
C PRO A 612 -18.10 1.33 -10.16
N ASP A 613 -18.75 0.18 -10.37
CA ASP A 613 -18.73 -0.96 -9.43
C ASP A 613 -17.31 -1.48 -9.19
N TYR A 614 -16.46 -1.49 -10.22
CA TYR A 614 -15.05 -1.85 -10.10
C TYR A 614 -14.19 -0.70 -9.58
N ILE A 615 -14.51 0.56 -9.86
CA ILE A 615 -13.68 1.67 -9.39
C ILE A 615 -13.73 1.76 -7.85
N ILE A 616 -14.83 1.34 -7.21
CA ILE A 616 -14.97 1.36 -5.76
C ILE A 616 -14.58 0.02 -5.14
N GLN A 617 -13.55 0.02 -4.32
CA GLN A 617 -13.15 -1.10 -3.48
C GLN A 617 -13.96 -1.09 -2.19
N LYS A 618 -14.56 -2.23 -1.86
CA LYS A 618 -15.32 -2.45 -0.63
C LYS A 618 -14.72 -3.61 0.13
#